data_AF-U2VJS6-F1
#
_entry.id   AF-U2VJS6-F1
#
_cell.length_a   1.000
_cell.length_b   1.000
_cell.length_c   1.000
_cell.angle_alpha   90.00
_cell.angle_beta   90.00
_cell.angle_gamma   90.00
#
_symmetry.space_group_name_H-M   'P 1'
#
loop_
_entity.id
_entity.type
_entity.pdbx_description
1 polymer ?
#
loop_
_entity_poly.entity_id
_entity_poly.type
_entity_poly.pdbx_seq_one_letter_code
_entity_poly.pdbx_strand_id
1 'polypeptide(L)'
;MFLIFFSGLLVVGLVIALAQFAPQKLFHLLPQLNRISWTWTGIFLALLLFLSVYAGFGLIQTHWLPAILCTSVLAIAAIVSLYNKQIRAAFNTLFAYQRLLLEIGLLLIGTFLTFIAIELPSNPAIAGFWIEGLILENVIILVIFLIFHLLFQRSGAGAVIAAFLFECAGLAEYFVVSFKGVPIIASDILALGTAATVSGSYSYVLNERVLISFAVFALALVVLSLTPKPQRAKKPAIAFVANTFGGLIMAGIAVFIATTVSFSEFPGIKYNAWIPLDSYHREGFISSFVTQIQSFRPVQPKGYSKEEAEKLLSGYANKYEENLAHADSSSSSNTNS
;
A
#
# COMPACT_ATOMS: atom_id res chain seq x y z
N MET A 1 -24.80 9.62 -7.56
CA MET A 1 -23.76 8.84 -6.85
C MET A 1 -24.22 8.34 -5.50
N PHE A 2 -24.69 9.21 -4.58
CA PHE A 2 -25.20 8.80 -3.25
C PHE A 2 -26.14 7.58 -3.28
N LEU A 3 -27.20 7.64 -4.10
CA LEU A 3 -28.19 6.55 -4.21
C LEU A 3 -27.59 5.22 -4.65
N ILE A 4 -26.51 5.23 -5.45
CA ILE A 4 -25.85 4.01 -5.92
C ILE A 4 -25.20 3.31 -4.72
N PHE A 5 -24.32 3.99 -3.99
CA PHE A 5 -23.65 3.41 -2.81
C PHE A 5 -24.64 3.06 -1.69
N PHE A 6 -25.65 3.91 -1.48
CA PHE A 6 -26.69 3.67 -0.49
C PHE A 6 -27.53 2.43 -0.83
N SER A 7 -27.79 2.16 -2.12
CA SER A 7 -28.48 0.93 -2.55
C SER A 7 -27.71 -0.33 -2.13
N GLY A 8 -26.37 -0.28 -2.11
CA GLY A 8 -25.54 -1.38 -1.61
C GLY A 8 -25.79 -1.68 -0.13
N LEU A 9 -25.90 -0.64 0.71
CA LEU A 9 -26.26 -0.79 2.13
C LEU A 9 -27.65 -1.40 2.29
N LEU A 10 -28.64 -0.96 1.50
CA LEU A 10 -29.99 -1.50 1.53
C LEU A 10 -30.03 -2.98 1.15
N VAL A 11 -29.31 -3.38 0.09
CA VAL A 11 -29.24 -4.79 -0.35
C VAL A 11 -28.62 -5.66 0.74
N VAL A 12 -27.48 -5.25 1.31
CA VAL A 12 -26.84 -6.02 2.39
C VAL A 12 -27.73 -6.06 3.63
N GLY A 13 -28.38 -4.94 3.98
CA GLY A 13 -29.33 -4.85 5.10
C GLY A 13 -30.53 -5.79 4.92
N LEU A 14 -31.08 -5.89 3.71
CA LEU A 14 -32.16 -6.83 3.38
C LEU A 14 -31.70 -8.28 3.56
N VAL A 15 -30.51 -8.64 3.07
CA VAL A 15 -29.96 -10.01 3.24
C VAL A 15 -29.76 -10.34 4.72
N ILE A 16 -29.26 -9.39 5.51
CA ILE A 16 -29.10 -9.56 6.97
C ILE A 16 -30.46 -9.72 7.64
N ALA A 17 -31.46 -8.89 7.30
CA ALA A 17 -32.80 -8.99 7.86
C ALA A 17 -33.45 -10.33 7.53
N LEU A 18 -33.32 -10.80 6.28
CA LEU A 18 -33.76 -12.14 5.89
C LEU A 18 -33.04 -13.22 6.69
N ALA A 19 -31.72 -13.13 6.85
CA ALA A 19 -30.95 -14.09 7.64
C ALA A 19 -31.33 -14.13 9.15
N GLN A 20 -31.81 -13.01 9.71
CA GLN A 20 -32.26 -12.93 11.11
C GLN A 20 -33.69 -13.42 11.31
N PHE A 21 -34.61 -13.00 10.45
CA PHE A 21 -36.05 -13.13 10.69
C PHE A 21 -36.74 -14.18 9.83
N ALA A 22 -36.12 -14.66 8.75
CA ALA A 22 -36.74 -15.68 7.90
C ALA A 22 -36.74 -17.05 8.60
N PRO A 23 -37.84 -17.82 8.49
CA PRO A 23 -37.90 -19.15 9.08
C PRO A 23 -36.85 -20.06 8.41
N GLN A 24 -35.88 -20.53 9.20
CA GLN A 24 -34.76 -21.36 8.71
C GLN A 24 -35.20 -22.63 7.98
N LYS A 25 -36.42 -23.13 8.28
CA LYS A 25 -37.03 -24.28 7.59
C LYS A 25 -37.33 -24.02 6.10
N LEU A 26 -37.63 -22.77 5.72
CA LEU A 26 -37.85 -22.39 4.31
C LEU A 26 -36.57 -21.94 3.62
N PHE A 27 -35.60 -21.41 4.37
CA PHE A 27 -34.41 -20.77 3.81
C PHE A 27 -33.11 -21.35 4.37
N HIS A 28 -32.86 -22.63 4.05
CA HIS A 28 -31.68 -23.37 4.48
C HIS A 28 -30.35 -22.81 3.94
N LEU A 29 -30.39 -22.00 2.87
CA LEU A 29 -29.23 -21.35 2.26
C LEU A 29 -28.78 -20.07 2.98
N LEU A 30 -29.56 -19.56 3.94
CA LEU A 30 -29.22 -18.31 4.65
C LEU A 30 -28.08 -18.52 5.66
N PRO A 31 -27.19 -17.53 5.81
CA PRO A 31 -26.04 -17.66 6.69
C PRO A 31 -26.47 -17.63 8.16
N GLN A 32 -25.84 -18.46 8.99
CA GLN A 32 -25.99 -18.33 10.44
C GLN A 32 -25.15 -17.16 10.94
N LEU A 33 -25.81 -16.11 11.42
CA LEU A 33 -25.15 -14.91 11.92
C LEU A 33 -24.34 -15.21 13.19
N ASN A 34 -23.06 -14.87 13.16
CA ASN A 34 -22.11 -15.08 14.23
C ASN A 34 -21.27 -13.81 14.44
N ARG A 35 -20.70 -13.60 15.64
CA ARG A 35 -19.88 -12.39 15.94
C ARG A 35 -18.76 -12.16 14.93
N ILE A 36 -18.08 -13.22 14.49
CA ILE A 36 -16.99 -13.14 13.51
C ILE A 36 -17.50 -12.67 12.14
N SER A 37 -18.64 -13.20 11.69
CA SER A 37 -19.28 -12.78 10.44
C SER A 37 -19.64 -11.29 10.48
N TRP A 38 -20.15 -10.82 11.63
CA TRP A 38 -20.45 -9.40 11.84
C TRP A 38 -19.21 -8.51 11.78
N THR A 39 -18.08 -8.95 12.34
CA THR A 39 -16.83 -8.17 12.28
C THR A 39 -16.39 -7.96 10.83
N TRP A 40 -16.40 -9.02 10.01
CA TRP A 40 -15.99 -8.93 8.60
C TRP A 40 -16.98 -8.15 7.74
N THR A 41 -18.27 -8.42 7.87
CA THR A 41 -19.32 -7.69 7.15
C THR A 41 -19.34 -6.21 7.55
N GLY A 42 -19.05 -5.89 8.81
CA GLY A 42 -18.97 -4.51 9.30
C GLY A 42 -17.95 -3.64 8.58
N ILE A 43 -16.82 -4.21 8.13
CA ILE A 43 -15.79 -3.48 7.37
C ILE A 43 -16.37 -3.01 6.02
N PHE A 44 -17.05 -3.90 5.30
CA PHE A 44 -17.65 -3.56 3.99
C PHE A 44 -18.83 -2.60 4.13
N LEU A 45 -19.64 -2.75 5.19
CA LEU A 45 -20.69 -1.78 5.51
C LEU A 45 -20.11 -0.40 5.84
N ALA A 46 -18.99 -0.34 6.57
CA ALA A 46 -18.32 0.91 6.86
C ALA A 46 -17.76 1.58 5.59
N LEU A 47 -17.18 0.81 4.66
CA LEU A 47 -16.73 1.32 3.37
C LEU A 47 -17.89 1.82 2.50
N LEU A 48 -19.00 1.06 2.41
CA LEU A 48 -20.20 1.49 1.70
C LEU A 48 -20.81 2.76 2.31
N LEU A 49 -20.84 2.86 3.65
CA LEU A 49 -21.30 4.04 4.35
C LEU A 49 -20.37 5.23 4.07
N PHE A 50 -19.06 5.04 4.16
CA PHE A 50 -18.07 6.06 3.83
C PHE A 50 -18.28 6.58 2.41
N LEU A 51 -18.34 5.70 1.40
CA LEU A 51 -18.56 6.11 0.00
C LEU A 51 -19.92 6.76 -0.22
N SER A 52 -20.96 6.32 0.48
CA SER A 52 -22.28 6.96 0.44
C SER A 52 -22.21 8.38 0.97
N VAL A 53 -21.65 8.58 2.16
CA VAL A 53 -21.48 9.91 2.79
C VAL A 53 -20.61 10.80 1.90
N TYR A 54 -19.49 10.29 1.41
CA TYR A 54 -18.55 11.02 0.54
C TYR A 54 -19.21 11.45 -0.78
N ALA A 55 -20.02 10.57 -1.38
CA ALA A 55 -20.84 10.88 -2.55
C ALA A 55 -21.91 11.94 -2.25
N GLY A 56 -22.46 11.96 -1.03
CA GLY A 56 -23.42 12.96 -0.57
C GLY A 56 -22.83 14.37 -0.51
N PHE A 57 -21.54 14.49 -0.21
CA PHE A 57 -20.79 15.75 -0.25
C PHE A 57 -20.34 16.15 -1.67
N GLY A 58 -20.63 15.36 -2.71
CA GLY A 58 -20.21 15.65 -4.08
C GLY A 58 -18.71 15.42 -4.33
N LEU A 59 -18.01 14.74 -3.42
CA LEU A 59 -16.56 14.48 -3.50
C LEU A 59 -16.22 13.22 -4.32
N ILE A 60 -17.16 12.71 -5.11
CA ILE A 60 -16.94 11.58 -6.02
C ILE A 60 -17.27 12.03 -7.45
N GLN A 61 -16.25 12.11 -8.30
CA GLN A 61 -16.36 12.47 -9.70
C GLN A 61 -16.07 11.26 -10.58
N THR A 62 -17.12 10.59 -11.03
CA THR A 62 -17.00 9.39 -11.86
C THR A 62 -18.25 9.19 -12.70
N HIS A 63 -18.16 8.31 -13.70
CA HIS A 63 -19.34 7.77 -14.37
C HIS A 63 -20.10 6.79 -13.47
N TRP A 64 -21.36 6.52 -13.82
CA TRP A 64 -22.22 5.64 -13.02
C TRP A 64 -21.72 4.20 -13.00
N LEU A 65 -21.03 3.73 -14.05
CA LEU A 65 -20.58 2.35 -14.17
C LEU A 65 -19.52 1.96 -13.12
N PRO A 66 -18.37 2.67 -12.96
CA PRO A 66 -17.42 2.38 -11.87
C PRO A 66 -18.05 2.41 -10.47
N ALA A 67 -18.98 3.34 -10.22
CA ALA A 67 -19.69 3.42 -8.95
C ALA A 67 -20.58 2.18 -8.68
N ILE A 68 -21.31 1.71 -9.69
CA ILE A 68 -22.12 0.48 -9.58
C ILE A 68 -21.22 -0.74 -9.37
N LEU A 69 -20.12 -0.85 -10.11
CA LEU A 69 -19.19 -1.97 -9.98
C LEU A 69 -18.58 -2.01 -8.57
N CYS A 70 -18.07 -0.89 -8.08
CA CYS A 70 -17.52 -0.77 -6.72
C CYS A 70 -18.57 -1.14 -5.66
N THR A 71 -19.78 -0.57 -5.76
CA THR A 71 -20.88 -0.87 -4.84
C THR A 71 -21.25 -2.35 -4.86
N SER A 72 -21.34 -2.96 -6.04
CA SER A 72 -21.71 -4.36 -6.20
C SER A 72 -20.66 -5.28 -5.60
N VAL A 73 -19.37 -5.00 -5.85
CA VAL A 73 -18.27 -5.79 -5.27
C VAL A 73 -18.26 -5.67 -3.74
N LEU A 74 -18.44 -4.47 -3.19
CA LEU A 74 -18.53 -4.27 -1.74
C LEU A 74 -19.74 -4.98 -1.12
N ALA A 75 -20.91 -4.93 -1.77
CA ALA A 75 -22.11 -5.62 -1.30
C ALA A 75 -21.94 -7.16 -1.36
N ILE A 76 -21.39 -7.69 -2.45
CA ILE A 76 -21.08 -9.12 -2.58
C ILE A 76 -20.05 -9.53 -1.52
N ALA A 77 -19.00 -8.76 -1.31
CA ALA A 77 -17.99 -9.00 -0.30
C ALA A 77 -18.59 -9.03 1.12
N ALA A 78 -19.52 -8.12 1.41
CA ALA A 78 -20.26 -8.08 2.66
C ALA A 78 -21.12 -9.34 2.87
N ILE A 79 -21.80 -9.81 1.81
CA ILE A 79 -22.63 -11.02 1.82
C ILE A 79 -21.76 -12.27 1.97
N VAL A 80 -20.69 -12.42 1.19
CA VAL A 80 -19.74 -13.54 1.29
C VAL A 80 -19.15 -13.62 2.70
N SER A 81 -18.89 -12.47 3.32
CA SER A 81 -18.39 -12.39 4.70
C SER A 81 -19.37 -12.92 5.75
N LEU A 82 -20.67 -12.94 5.46
CA LEU A 82 -21.65 -13.60 6.34
C LEU A 82 -21.41 -15.12 6.41
N TYR A 83 -21.00 -15.72 5.29
CA TYR A 83 -20.68 -17.14 5.14
C TYR A 83 -19.27 -17.51 5.59
N ASN A 84 -18.45 -16.53 6.02
CA ASN A 84 -17.04 -16.72 6.37
C ASN A 84 -16.80 -17.89 7.33
N LYS A 85 -17.64 -18.05 8.38
CA LYS A 85 -17.53 -19.17 9.32
C LYS A 85 -17.75 -20.53 8.65
N GLN A 86 -18.72 -20.65 7.76
CA GLN A 86 -19.04 -21.91 7.07
C GLN A 86 -17.94 -22.28 6.08
N ILE A 87 -17.45 -21.30 5.32
CA ILE A 87 -16.33 -21.47 4.39
C ILE A 87 -15.06 -21.90 5.14
N ARG A 88 -14.71 -21.21 6.23
CA ARG A 88 -13.56 -21.61 7.07
C ARG A 88 -13.75 -22.97 7.73
N ALA A 89 -14.97 -23.35 8.10
CA ALA A 89 -15.25 -24.68 8.63
C ALA A 89 -15.03 -25.77 7.57
N ALA A 90 -15.40 -25.52 6.31
CA ALA A 90 -15.08 -26.39 5.19
C ALA A 90 -13.56 -26.52 4.99
N PHE A 91 -12.79 -25.43 5.12
CA PHE A 91 -11.32 -25.52 5.03
C PHE A 91 -10.69 -26.35 6.15
N ASN A 92 -11.34 -26.45 7.31
CA ASN A 92 -10.82 -27.25 8.41
C ASN A 92 -10.90 -28.77 8.16
N THR A 93 -11.72 -29.23 7.20
CA THR A 93 -11.80 -30.65 6.82
C THR A 93 -10.64 -31.10 5.93
N LEU A 94 -9.92 -30.15 5.33
CA LEU A 94 -8.75 -30.42 4.48
C LEU A 94 -7.57 -30.96 5.29
N PHE A 95 -6.72 -31.73 4.62
CA PHE A 95 -5.47 -32.22 5.20
C PHE A 95 -4.50 -31.08 5.51
N ALA A 96 -3.53 -31.32 6.40
CA ALA A 96 -2.61 -30.29 6.88
C ALA A 96 -1.85 -29.59 5.75
N TYR A 97 -1.31 -30.34 4.77
CA TYR A 97 -0.59 -29.77 3.63
C TYR A 97 -1.51 -28.95 2.70
N GLN A 98 -2.76 -29.39 2.48
CA GLN A 98 -3.73 -28.68 1.65
C GLN A 98 -4.11 -27.33 2.26
N ARG A 99 -4.28 -27.27 3.59
CA ARG A 99 -4.54 -26.01 4.29
C ARG A 99 -3.36 -25.05 4.21
N LEU A 100 -2.14 -25.56 4.30
CA LEU A 100 -0.94 -24.74 4.14
C LEU A 100 -0.85 -24.16 2.72
N LEU A 101 -1.09 -24.98 1.70
CA LEU A 101 -1.12 -24.51 0.30
C LEU A 101 -2.23 -23.47 0.07
N LEU A 102 -3.40 -23.68 0.66
CA LEU A 102 -4.50 -22.71 0.61
C LEU A 102 -4.15 -21.40 1.31
N GLU A 103 -3.56 -21.46 2.50
CA GLU A 103 -3.07 -20.30 3.24
C GLU A 103 -2.06 -19.49 2.40
N ILE A 104 -1.07 -20.16 1.81
CA ILE A 104 -0.08 -19.54 0.92
C ILE A 104 -0.77 -18.94 -0.31
N GLY A 105 -1.67 -19.68 -0.96
CA GLY A 105 -2.40 -19.21 -2.14
C GLY A 105 -3.24 -17.97 -1.87
N LEU A 106 -3.96 -17.93 -0.74
CA LEU A 106 -4.75 -16.77 -0.35
C LEU A 106 -3.88 -15.55 -0.02
N LEU A 107 -2.71 -15.75 0.61
CA LEU A 107 -1.76 -14.66 0.85
C LEU A 107 -1.16 -14.11 -0.45
N LEU A 108 -0.82 -14.98 -1.41
CA LEU A 108 -0.31 -14.58 -2.72
C LEU A 108 -1.37 -13.82 -3.54
N ILE A 109 -2.59 -14.34 -3.60
CA ILE A 109 -3.71 -13.68 -4.29
C ILE A 109 -4.01 -12.33 -3.61
N GLY A 110 -4.07 -12.30 -2.28
CA GLY A 110 -4.29 -11.07 -1.53
C GLY A 110 -3.18 -10.04 -1.75
N THR A 111 -1.93 -10.48 -1.87
CA THR A 111 -0.78 -9.63 -2.20
C THR A 111 -0.95 -8.98 -3.57
N PHE A 112 -1.24 -9.78 -4.59
CA PHE A 112 -1.42 -9.28 -5.96
C PHE A 112 -2.62 -8.34 -6.09
N LEU A 113 -3.73 -8.63 -5.41
CA LEU A 113 -4.88 -7.73 -5.35
C LEU A 113 -4.53 -6.41 -4.65
N THR A 114 -3.73 -6.46 -3.57
CA THR A 114 -3.29 -5.26 -2.85
C THR A 114 -2.35 -4.42 -3.71
N PHE A 115 -1.44 -5.04 -4.46
CA PHE A 115 -0.62 -4.36 -5.46
C PHE A 115 -1.48 -3.60 -6.48
N ILE A 116 -2.49 -4.26 -7.07
CA ILE A 116 -3.38 -3.59 -8.03
C ILE A 116 -4.13 -2.43 -7.36
N ALA A 117 -4.61 -2.63 -6.12
CA ALA A 117 -5.36 -1.60 -5.39
C ALA A 117 -4.50 -0.34 -5.16
N ILE A 118 -3.27 -0.48 -4.67
CA ILE A 118 -2.43 0.70 -4.39
C ILE A 118 -1.92 1.41 -5.65
N GLU A 119 -1.68 0.68 -6.75
CA GLU A 119 -1.13 1.24 -7.98
C GLU A 119 -2.18 1.92 -8.86
N LEU A 120 -3.37 1.33 -8.97
CA LEU A 120 -4.38 1.77 -9.94
C LEU A 120 -4.78 3.26 -9.82
N PRO A 121 -4.94 3.83 -8.60
CA PRO A 121 -5.26 5.24 -8.41
C PRO A 121 -4.26 6.22 -9.02
N SER A 122 -2.97 6.03 -8.75
CA SER A 122 -1.88 6.96 -9.08
C SER A 122 -1.18 6.63 -10.39
N ASN A 123 -1.32 5.40 -10.90
CA ASN A 123 -0.62 4.90 -12.08
C ASN A 123 -1.53 4.83 -13.33
N PRO A 124 -1.47 5.82 -14.23
CA PRO A 124 -2.23 5.80 -15.48
C PRO A 124 -1.86 4.63 -16.40
N ALA A 125 -0.62 4.15 -16.31
CA ALA A 125 0.03 3.23 -17.23
C ALA A 125 0.32 1.85 -16.61
N ILE A 126 -0.54 1.37 -15.70
CA ILE A 126 -0.37 0.07 -15.03
C ILE A 126 -0.21 -1.13 -16.00
N ALA A 127 -0.66 -1.01 -17.26
CA ALA A 127 -0.45 -2.02 -18.29
C ALA A 127 0.98 -2.07 -18.85
N GLY A 128 1.74 -0.99 -18.71
CA GLY A 128 3.14 -0.86 -19.13
C GLY A 128 4.15 -1.12 -18.01
N PHE A 129 3.70 -1.74 -16.91
CA PHE A 129 4.52 -2.00 -15.74
C PHE A 129 5.66 -2.97 -16.05
N TRP A 130 6.84 -2.72 -15.49
CA TRP A 130 8.02 -3.57 -15.68
C TRP A 130 7.92 -4.81 -14.80
N ILE A 131 8.26 -5.97 -15.38
CA ILE A 131 8.08 -7.25 -14.67
C ILE A 131 8.95 -7.32 -13.41
N GLU A 132 10.13 -6.72 -13.44
CA GLU A 132 11.07 -6.68 -12.33
C GLU A 132 10.54 -5.84 -11.18
N GLY A 133 9.97 -4.67 -11.49
CA GLY A 133 9.26 -3.83 -10.51
C GLY A 133 8.07 -4.55 -9.90
N LEU A 134 7.25 -5.22 -10.73
CA LEU A 134 6.07 -5.95 -10.29
C LEU A 134 6.45 -7.04 -9.29
N ILE A 135 7.50 -7.81 -9.63
CA ILE A 135 8.02 -8.86 -8.75
C ILE A 135 8.53 -8.25 -7.44
N LEU A 136 9.35 -7.20 -7.50
CA LEU A 136 9.92 -6.58 -6.31
C LEU A 136 8.83 -6.04 -5.37
N GLU A 137 7.87 -5.28 -5.90
CA GLU A 137 6.80 -4.71 -5.11
C GLU A 137 5.89 -5.79 -4.50
N ASN A 138 5.51 -6.81 -5.27
CA ASN A 138 4.74 -7.93 -4.72
C ASN A 138 5.53 -8.72 -3.66
N VAL A 139 6.86 -8.86 -3.81
CA VAL A 139 7.71 -9.47 -2.78
C VAL A 139 7.71 -8.62 -1.51
N ILE A 140 7.83 -7.29 -1.61
CA ILE A 140 7.79 -6.38 -0.45
C ILE A 140 6.44 -6.48 0.26
N ILE A 141 5.32 -6.42 -0.48
CA ILE A 141 3.97 -6.56 0.07
C ILE A 141 3.80 -7.92 0.75
N LEU A 142 4.24 -9.01 0.11
CA LEU A 142 4.15 -10.37 0.65
C LEU A 142 4.95 -10.51 1.95
N VAL A 143 6.18 -9.98 2.01
CA VAL A 143 7.01 -10.00 3.22
C VAL A 143 6.31 -9.27 4.36
N ILE A 144 5.72 -8.10 4.09
CA ILE A 144 4.95 -7.34 5.09
C ILE A 144 3.70 -8.13 5.53
N PHE A 145 3.00 -8.78 4.60
CA PHE A 145 1.88 -9.66 4.91
C PHE A 145 2.29 -10.82 5.81
N LEU A 146 3.43 -11.47 5.55
CA LEU A 146 3.94 -12.57 6.36
C LEU A 146 4.33 -12.10 7.77
N ILE A 147 4.97 -10.93 7.89
CA ILE A 147 5.29 -10.32 9.20
C ILE A 147 4.01 -10.11 10.00
N PHE A 148 3.02 -9.41 9.44
CA PHE A 148 1.75 -9.15 10.13
C PHE A 148 1.00 -10.46 10.41
N HIS A 149 0.96 -11.39 9.46
CA HIS A 149 0.32 -12.67 9.64
C HIS A 149 0.91 -13.43 10.83
N LEU A 150 2.24 -13.44 10.99
CA LEU A 150 2.91 -14.05 12.15
C LEU A 150 2.63 -13.28 13.46
N LEU A 151 2.77 -11.96 13.48
CA LEU A 151 2.50 -11.14 14.67
C LEU A 151 1.06 -11.31 15.18
N PHE A 152 0.11 -11.46 14.25
CA PHE A 152 -1.31 -11.71 14.53
C PHE A 152 -1.66 -13.21 14.57
N GLN A 153 -0.69 -14.07 14.91
CA GLN A 153 -0.91 -15.47 15.27
C GLN A 153 -1.45 -16.33 14.12
N ARG A 154 -0.93 -16.09 12.92
CA ARG A 154 -1.35 -16.70 11.65
C ARG A 154 -2.84 -16.54 11.39
N SER A 155 -3.40 -15.41 11.83
CA SER A 155 -4.76 -15.04 11.51
C SER A 155 -4.76 -14.14 10.28
N GLY A 156 -5.70 -14.37 9.36
CA GLY A 156 -5.90 -13.48 8.21
C GLY A 156 -6.21 -12.02 8.57
N ALA A 157 -6.53 -11.73 9.84
CA ALA A 157 -6.67 -10.37 10.34
C ALA A 157 -5.37 -9.57 10.24
N GLY A 158 -4.20 -10.20 10.46
CA GLY A 158 -2.90 -9.53 10.31
C GLY A 158 -2.68 -9.03 8.88
N ALA A 159 -2.87 -9.91 7.90
CA ALA A 159 -2.72 -9.55 6.50
C ALA A 159 -3.76 -8.51 6.04
N VAL A 160 -4.98 -8.54 6.58
CA VAL A 160 -6.00 -7.50 6.33
C VAL A 160 -5.55 -6.13 6.87
N ILE A 161 -4.97 -6.08 8.08
CA ILE A 161 -4.44 -4.83 8.63
C ILE A 161 -3.31 -4.30 7.73
N ALA A 162 -2.40 -5.17 7.28
CA ALA A 162 -1.36 -4.78 6.33
C ALA A 162 -1.94 -4.24 5.01
N ALA A 163 -2.91 -4.94 4.42
CA ALA A 163 -3.60 -4.50 3.21
C ALA A 163 -4.27 -3.13 3.39
N PHE A 164 -4.90 -2.89 4.54
CA PHE A 164 -5.50 -1.59 4.87
C PHE A 164 -4.47 -0.47 4.96
N LEU A 165 -3.31 -0.73 5.59
CA LEU A 165 -2.21 0.25 5.65
C LEU A 165 -1.68 0.57 4.25
N PHE A 166 -1.57 -0.43 3.38
CA PHE A 166 -1.19 -0.24 1.98
C PHE A 166 -2.24 0.58 1.22
N GLU A 167 -3.53 0.28 1.36
CA GLU A 167 -4.60 1.07 0.72
C GLU A 167 -4.57 2.53 1.17
N CYS A 168 -4.34 2.79 2.47
CA CYS A 168 -4.17 4.16 2.97
C CYS A 168 -2.96 4.85 2.34
N ALA A 169 -1.84 4.13 2.17
CA ALA A 169 -0.65 4.67 1.51
C ALA A 169 -0.89 4.95 0.01
N GLY A 170 -1.55 4.03 -0.71
CA GLY A 170 -1.89 4.22 -2.13
C GLY A 170 -2.89 5.36 -2.35
N LEU A 171 -3.85 5.53 -1.44
CA LEU A 171 -4.76 6.67 -1.48
C LEU A 171 -4.04 8.00 -1.17
N ALA A 172 -3.09 7.99 -0.22
CA ALA A 172 -2.25 9.15 0.04
C ALA A 172 -1.40 9.51 -1.18
N GLU A 173 -0.78 8.52 -1.82
CA GLU A 173 -0.01 8.67 -3.05
C GLU A 173 -0.86 9.29 -4.17
N TYR A 174 -2.06 8.75 -4.39
CA TYR A 174 -3.02 9.31 -5.35
C TYR A 174 -3.27 10.80 -5.14
N PHE A 175 -3.53 11.23 -3.90
CA PHE A 175 -3.80 12.63 -3.61
C PHE A 175 -2.54 13.49 -3.78
N VAL A 176 -1.38 13.02 -3.33
CA VAL A 176 -0.11 13.76 -3.48
C VAL A 176 0.23 13.94 -4.97
N VAL A 177 0.13 12.89 -5.78
CA VAL A 177 0.32 12.97 -7.23
C VAL A 177 -0.71 13.91 -7.86
N SER A 178 -1.97 13.84 -7.45
CA SER A 178 -3.04 14.70 -7.99
C SER A 178 -2.84 16.18 -7.67
N PHE A 179 -2.25 16.52 -6.50
CA PHE A 179 -2.06 17.90 -6.08
C PHE A 179 -0.74 18.51 -6.53
N LYS A 180 0.36 17.75 -6.47
CA LYS A 180 1.72 18.25 -6.72
C LYS A 180 2.34 17.75 -8.02
N GLY A 181 1.77 16.73 -8.68
CA GLY A 181 2.31 16.13 -9.89
C GLY A 181 3.60 15.32 -9.68
N VAL A 182 3.94 15.02 -8.42
CA VAL A 182 5.12 14.24 -8.02
C VAL A 182 4.69 13.18 -7.00
N PRO A 183 5.35 12.01 -6.95
CA PRO A 183 5.02 10.98 -5.98
C PRO A 183 5.42 11.40 -4.56
N ILE A 184 4.94 10.68 -3.55
CA ILE A 184 5.42 10.80 -2.17
C ILE A 184 6.90 10.47 -2.14
N ILE A 185 7.71 11.38 -1.61
CA ILE A 185 9.14 11.17 -1.41
C ILE A 185 9.49 11.18 0.07
N ALA A 186 10.65 10.65 0.43
CA ALA A 186 11.06 10.52 1.83
C ALA A 186 11.07 11.87 2.59
N SER A 187 11.36 12.99 1.94
CA SER A 187 11.27 14.32 2.55
C SER A 187 9.84 14.76 2.87
N ASP A 188 8.82 14.26 2.16
CA ASP A 188 7.42 14.54 2.50
C ASP A 188 7.03 13.92 3.85
N ILE A 189 7.58 12.74 4.20
CA ILE A 189 7.37 12.12 5.51
C ILE A 189 7.95 13.00 6.63
N LEU A 190 9.14 13.55 6.41
CA LEU A 190 9.76 14.49 7.36
C LEU A 190 8.97 15.81 7.48
N ALA A 191 8.20 16.17 6.46
CA ALA A 191 7.38 17.38 6.41
C ALA A 191 5.88 17.16 6.69
N LEU A 192 5.50 16.02 7.29
CA LEU A 192 4.11 15.64 7.57
C LEU A 192 3.32 16.72 8.34
N GLY A 193 3.95 17.42 9.30
CA GLY A 193 3.29 18.48 10.07
C GLY A 193 2.90 19.69 9.23
N THR A 194 3.80 20.11 8.32
CA THR A 194 3.51 21.19 7.36
C THR A 194 2.45 20.74 6.36
N ALA A 195 2.55 19.50 5.84
CA ALA A 195 1.57 18.92 4.94
C ALA A 195 0.16 18.87 5.55
N ALA A 196 0.06 18.49 6.83
CA ALA A 196 -1.20 18.46 7.57
C ALA A 196 -1.80 19.86 7.81
N THR A 197 -0.97 20.91 7.87
CA THR A 197 -1.45 22.29 8.05
C THR A 197 -2.01 22.86 6.75
N VAL A 198 -1.43 22.50 5.60
CA VAL A 198 -1.90 22.96 4.27
C VAL A 198 -2.94 22.04 3.64
N SER A 199 -3.19 20.86 4.23
CA SER A 199 -4.12 19.86 3.67
C SER A 199 -5.57 20.37 3.61
N GLY A 200 -5.96 21.23 4.55
CA GLY A 200 -7.34 21.73 4.69
C GLY A 200 -7.82 22.60 3.52
N SER A 201 -6.91 23.13 2.69
CA SER A 201 -7.31 23.88 1.48
C SER A 201 -7.57 23.01 0.26
N TYR A 202 -7.23 21.72 0.29
CA TYR A 202 -7.44 20.83 -0.85
C TYR A 202 -8.84 20.20 -0.84
N SER A 203 -9.37 19.99 -2.05
CA SER A 203 -10.56 19.17 -2.25
C SER A 203 -10.14 17.75 -2.57
N TYR A 204 -10.42 16.83 -1.66
CA TYR A 204 -10.15 15.40 -1.83
C TYR A 204 -11.27 14.78 -2.66
N VAL A 205 -11.09 14.68 -3.97
CA VAL A 205 -12.08 14.11 -4.88
C VAL A 205 -11.66 12.69 -5.28
N LEU A 206 -12.57 11.72 -5.18
CA LEU A 206 -12.35 10.36 -5.66
C LEU A 206 -12.77 10.23 -7.13
N ASN A 207 -11.84 9.77 -7.96
CA ASN A 207 -12.10 9.46 -9.37
C ASN A 207 -12.51 7.98 -9.56
N GLU A 208 -12.73 7.59 -10.82
CA GLU A 208 -13.09 6.23 -11.20
C GLU A 208 -12.04 5.16 -10.81
N ARG A 209 -10.75 5.49 -10.92
CA ARG A 209 -9.64 4.56 -10.60
C ARG A 209 -9.59 4.25 -9.11
N VAL A 210 -9.82 5.26 -8.27
CA VAL A 210 -9.93 5.08 -6.82
C VAL A 210 -11.14 4.20 -6.45
N LEU A 211 -12.27 4.34 -7.14
CA LEU A 211 -13.42 3.45 -6.90
C LEU A 211 -13.13 1.99 -7.29
N ILE A 212 -12.40 1.78 -8.40
CA ILE A 212 -11.96 0.44 -8.78
C ILE A 212 -10.93 -0.08 -7.77
N SER A 213 -10.04 0.76 -7.23
CA SER A 213 -9.15 0.40 -6.11
C SER A 213 -9.94 -0.13 -4.93
N PHE A 214 -10.95 0.60 -4.45
CA PHE A 214 -11.80 0.12 -3.35
C PHE A 214 -12.49 -1.22 -3.65
N ALA A 215 -12.85 -1.47 -4.91
CA ALA A 215 -13.42 -2.75 -5.32
C ALA A 215 -12.39 -3.88 -5.24
N VAL A 216 -11.19 -3.67 -5.77
CA VAL A 216 -10.09 -4.65 -5.73
C VAL A 216 -9.61 -4.88 -4.29
N PHE A 217 -9.49 -3.81 -3.51
CA PHE A 217 -9.20 -3.86 -2.08
C PHE A 217 -10.25 -4.69 -1.33
N ALA A 218 -11.54 -4.52 -1.64
CA ALA A 218 -12.59 -5.33 -1.04
C ALA A 218 -12.43 -6.83 -1.36
N LEU A 219 -12.02 -7.18 -2.59
CA LEU A 219 -11.69 -8.56 -2.96
C LEU A 219 -10.48 -9.07 -2.16
N ALA A 220 -9.43 -8.26 -2.01
CA ALA A 220 -8.27 -8.59 -1.19
C ALA A 220 -8.68 -8.89 0.26
N LEU A 221 -9.53 -8.04 0.85
CA LEU A 221 -10.08 -8.24 2.19
C LEU A 221 -10.86 -9.54 2.31
N VAL A 222 -11.70 -9.89 1.33
CA VAL A 222 -12.44 -11.16 1.34
C VAL A 222 -11.47 -12.33 1.31
N VAL A 223 -10.53 -12.35 0.36
CA VAL A 223 -9.53 -13.43 0.21
C VAL A 223 -8.73 -13.62 1.50
N LEU A 224 -8.22 -12.54 2.08
CA LEU A 224 -7.44 -12.57 3.32
C LEU A 224 -8.32 -12.89 4.55
N SER A 225 -9.59 -12.50 4.54
CA SER A 225 -10.54 -12.89 5.59
C SER A 225 -10.88 -14.39 5.54
N LEU A 226 -10.53 -15.11 4.49
CA LEU A 226 -10.77 -16.54 4.35
C LEU A 226 -9.54 -17.39 4.73
N THR A 227 -8.42 -16.76 5.08
CA THR A 227 -7.20 -17.46 5.49
C THR A 227 -7.50 -18.47 6.62
N PRO A 228 -7.14 -19.76 6.42
CA PRO A 228 -7.34 -20.81 7.40
C PRO A 228 -6.71 -20.43 8.75
N LYS A 229 -7.41 -20.71 9.85
CA LYS A 229 -6.82 -20.54 11.18
C LYS A 229 -5.90 -21.72 11.48
N PRO A 230 -4.77 -21.50 12.17
CA PRO A 230 -3.96 -22.60 12.65
C PRO A 230 -4.80 -23.48 13.58
N GLN A 231 -4.57 -24.80 13.54
CA GLN A 231 -5.17 -25.70 14.51
C GLN A 231 -4.75 -25.29 15.93
N ARG A 232 -5.65 -25.47 16.89
CA ARG A 232 -5.41 -25.09 18.29
C ARG A 232 -4.15 -25.81 18.79
N ALA A 233 -3.09 -25.04 19.02
CA ALA A 233 -1.83 -25.59 19.48
C ALA A 233 -1.99 -26.24 20.86
N LYS A 234 -1.32 -27.37 21.09
CA LYS A 234 -1.29 -28.04 22.40
C LYS A 234 -0.75 -27.13 23.50
N LYS A 235 0.18 -26.22 23.15
CA LYS A 235 0.79 -25.22 24.02
C LYS A 235 0.59 -23.81 23.43
N PRO A 236 -0.54 -23.14 23.69
CA PRO A 236 -0.89 -21.88 23.02
C PRO A 236 0.09 -20.74 23.33
N ALA A 237 0.63 -20.68 24.56
CA ALA A 237 1.62 -19.67 24.94
C ALA A 237 2.94 -19.83 24.15
N ILE A 238 3.39 -21.07 23.91
CA ILE A 238 4.60 -21.32 23.12
C ILE A 238 4.37 -20.97 21.66
N ALA A 239 3.22 -21.34 21.09
CA ALA A 239 2.86 -20.97 19.73
C ALA A 239 2.78 -19.44 19.57
N PHE A 240 2.25 -18.74 20.58
CA PHE A 240 2.21 -17.28 20.61
C PHE A 240 3.61 -16.67 20.56
N VAL A 241 4.50 -17.08 21.47
CA VAL A 241 5.88 -16.59 21.52
C VAL A 241 6.63 -16.92 20.23
N ALA A 242 6.48 -18.14 19.69
CA ALA A 242 7.13 -18.56 18.47
C ALA A 242 6.71 -17.73 17.24
N ASN A 243 5.40 -17.49 17.09
CA ASN A 243 4.88 -16.68 15.98
C ASN A 243 5.34 -15.22 16.10
N THR A 244 5.24 -14.63 17.29
CA THR A 244 5.67 -13.24 17.52
C THR A 244 7.17 -13.08 17.27
N PHE A 245 7.99 -13.99 17.81
CA PHE A 245 9.44 -13.95 17.60
C PHE A 245 9.79 -14.20 16.13
N GLY A 246 9.11 -15.14 15.46
CA GLY A 246 9.27 -15.36 14.02
C GLY A 246 8.92 -14.14 13.19
N GLY A 247 7.83 -13.42 13.53
CA GLY A 247 7.46 -12.16 12.89
C GLY A 247 8.51 -11.06 13.10
N LEU A 248 9.05 -10.93 14.31
CA LEU A 248 10.11 -9.96 14.63
C LEU A 248 11.43 -10.28 13.91
N ILE A 249 11.84 -11.56 13.85
CA ILE A 249 13.02 -11.98 13.07
C ILE A 249 12.81 -11.63 11.60
N MET A 250 11.65 -11.96 11.04
CA MET A 250 11.33 -11.68 9.64
C MET A 250 11.36 -10.18 9.34
N ALA A 251 10.82 -9.36 10.25
CA ALA A 251 10.92 -7.90 10.15
C ALA A 251 12.39 -7.42 10.21
N GLY A 252 13.20 -7.97 11.12
CA GLY A 252 14.62 -7.67 11.21
C GLY A 252 15.38 -8.05 9.93
N ILE A 253 15.10 -9.21 9.35
CA ILE A 253 15.67 -9.64 8.06
C ILE A 253 15.23 -8.70 6.93
N ALA A 254 13.95 -8.33 6.88
CA ALA A 254 13.45 -7.40 5.85
C ALA A 254 14.16 -6.03 5.94
N VAL A 255 14.33 -5.49 7.14
CA VAL A 255 15.07 -4.24 7.38
C VAL A 255 16.55 -4.39 7.01
N PHE A 256 17.17 -5.53 7.38
CA PHE A 256 18.55 -5.81 7.01
C PHE A 256 18.74 -5.86 5.49
N ILE A 257 17.87 -6.56 4.76
CA ILE A 257 17.90 -6.61 3.30
C ILE A 257 17.69 -5.21 2.72
N ALA A 258 16.67 -4.47 3.16
CA ALA A 258 16.38 -3.12 2.68
C ALA A 258 17.49 -2.09 3.01
N THR A 259 18.42 -2.40 3.91
CA THR A 259 19.53 -1.51 4.26
C THR A 259 20.89 -1.95 3.72
N THR A 260 21.02 -3.18 3.23
CA THR A 260 22.29 -3.75 2.74
C THR A 260 22.27 -4.08 1.25
N VAL A 261 21.12 -4.49 0.72
CA VAL A 261 20.93 -4.82 -0.70
C VAL A 261 20.35 -3.62 -1.41
N SER A 262 21.07 -3.09 -2.40
CA SER A 262 20.58 -2.00 -3.23
C SER A 262 19.53 -2.52 -4.20
N PHE A 263 18.31 -1.99 -4.14
CA PHE A 263 17.24 -2.40 -5.05
C PHE A 263 17.48 -1.86 -6.46
N SER A 264 18.26 -0.78 -6.61
CA SER A 264 18.69 -0.27 -7.92
C SER A 264 19.75 -1.15 -8.61
N GLU A 265 20.33 -2.11 -7.91
CA GLU A 265 21.21 -3.12 -8.52
C GLU A 265 20.40 -4.30 -9.08
N PHE A 266 19.11 -4.40 -8.75
CA PHE A 266 18.24 -5.40 -9.34
C PHE A 266 18.11 -5.11 -10.85
N PRO A 267 18.29 -6.10 -11.73
CA PRO A 267 18.19 -5.89 -13.17
C PRO A 267 16.88 -5.19 -13.52
N GLY A 268 16.94 -4.14 -14.33
CA GLY A 268 15.76 -3.39 -14.75
C GLY A 268 15.27 -2.32 -13.77
N ILE A 269 15.78 -2.22 -12.53
CA ILE A 269 15.32 -1.18 -11.59
C ILE A 269 16.29 0.00 -11.63
N LYS A 270 15.82 1.16 -12.09
CA LYS A 270 16.61 2.39 -12.17
C LYS A 270 15.77 3.58 -11.77
N TYR A 271 15.87 3.92 -10.48
CA TYR A 271 15.22 5.09 -9.95
C TYR A 271 15.73 6.37 -10.62
N ASN A 272 14.81 7.11 -11.23
CA ASN A 272 15.06 8.38 -11.89
C ASN A 272 14.75 9.52 -10.93
N ALA A 273 15.79 10.04 -10.26
CA ALA A 273 15.63 11.16 -9.33
C ALA A 273 15.17 12.47 -10.01
N TRP A 274 15.34 12.61 -11.33
CA TRP A 274 14.91 13.80 -12.08
C TRP A 274 13.43 13.76 -12.42
N ILE A 275 12.88 12.57 -12.68
CA ILE A 275 11.45 12.34 -12.93
C ILE A 275 10.99 11.14 -12.09
N PRO A 276 10.80 11.31 -10.76
CA PRO A 276 10.48 10.21 -9.87
C PRO A 276 9.20 9.45 -10.27
N LEU A 277 8.21 10.18 -10.80
CA LEU A 277 6.93 9.60 -11.18
C LEU A 277 7.06 8.53 -12.28
N ASP A 278 8.04 8.66 -13.19
CA ASP A 278 8.31 7.66 -14.22
C ASP A 278 8.75 6.33 -13.61
N SER A 279 9.65 6.38 -12.61
CA SER A 279 10.03 5.18 -11.87
C SER A 279 8.86 4.59 -11.09
N TYR A 280 8.02 5.41 -10.46
CA TYR A 280 6.86 4.91 -9.71
C TYR A 280 5.85 4.22 -10.63
N HIS A 281 5.58 4.79 -11.81
CA HIS A 281 4.66 4.18 -12.79
C HIS A 281 5.21 2.89 -13.41
N ARG A 282 6.52 2.78 -13.56
CA ARG A 282 7.17 1.62 -14.18
C ARG A 282 7.50 0.50 -13.20
N GLU A 283 8.01 0.86 -12.03
CA GLU A 283 8.65 -0.05 -11.08
C GLU A 283 7.79 -0.30 -9.84
N GLY A 284 6.83 0.60 -9.55
CA GLY A 284 5.90 0.51 -8.42
C GLY A 284 6.12 1.56 -7.35
N PHE A 285 5.06 1.89 -6.63
CA PHE A 285 5.06 2.89 -5.57
C PHE A 285 6.02 2.49 -4.46
N ILE A 286 5.80 1.32 -3.85
CA ILE A 286 6.52 0.91 -2.64
C ILE A 286 7.97 0.57 -2.98
N SER A 287 8.19 -0.13 -4.10
CA SER A 287 9.53 -0.48 -4.60
C SER A 287 10.36 0.77 -4.91
N SER A 288 9.78 1.75 -5.63
CA SER A 288 10.47 3.00 -5.96
C SER A 288 10.71 3.87 -4.73
N PHE A 289 9.76 3.89 -3.79
CA PHE A 289 9.91 4.61 -2.53
C PHE A 289 11.08 4.06 -1.69
N VAL A 290 11.18 2.74 -1.56
CA VAL A 290 12.32 2.11 -0.86
C VAL A 290 13.63 2.38 -1.61
N THR A 291 13.65 2.24 -2.93
CA THR A 291 14.84 2.51 -3.76
C THR A 291 15.30 3.96 -3.65
N GLN A 292 14.36 4.90 -3.59
CA GLN A 292 14.65 6.30 -3.34
C GLN A 292 15.30 6.51 -1.97
N ILE A 293 14.75 5.93 -0.90
CA ILE A 293 15.35 6.04 0.45
C ILE A 293 16.78 5.49 0.45
N GLN A 294 17.02 4.36 -0.22
CA GLN A 294 18.35 3.76 -0.34
C GLN A 294 19.34 4.70 -1.06
N SER A 295 18.87 5.47 -2.04
CA SER A 295 19.71 6.42 -2.79
C SER A 295 20.28 7.57 -1.94
N PHE A 296 19.69 7.85 -0.77
CA PHE A 296 20.23 8.84 0.17
C PHE A 296 21.52 8.41 0.87
N ARG A 297 21.96 7.16 0.69
CA ARG A 297 23.28 6.70 1.11
C ARG A 297 24.24 6.80 -0.08
N PRO A 298 24.92 7.95 -0.27
CA PRO A 298 25.84 8.10 -1.39
C PRO A 298 26.98 7.08 -1.28
N VAL A 299 27.23 6.34 -2.36
CA VAL A 299 28.43 5.51 -2.47
C VAL A 299 29.61 6.43 -2.75
N GLN A 300 30.68 6.31 -1.97
CA GLN A 300 31.92 7.04 -2.21
C GLN A 300 32.43 6.69 -3.62
N PRO A 301 32.67 7.69 -4.51
CA PRO A 301 33.20 7.42 -5.84
C PRO A 301 34.55 6.71 -5.78
N LYS A 302 34.82 5.83 -6.74
CA LYS A 302 36.15 5.20 -6.87
C LYS A 302 37.22 6.28 -7.04
N GLY A 303 38.24 6.25 -6.20
CA GLY A 303 39.35 7.20 -6.24
C GLY A 303 39.08 8.53 -5.50
N TYR A 304 37.94 8.69 -4.82
CA TYR A 304 37.72 9.88 -3.98
C TYR A 304 38.59 9.81 -2.71
N SER A 305 39.52 10.77 -2.55
CA SER A 305 40.16 11.13 -1.28
C SER A 305 39.64 12.48 -0.80
N LYS A 306 39.34 12.57 0.50
CA LYS A 306 38.97 13.85 1.13
C LYS A 306 40.12 14.85 1.07
N GLU A 307 41.36 14.40 1.27
CA GLU A 307 42.53 15.28 1.22
C GLU A 307 42.77 15.84 -0.19
N GLU A 308 42.60 15.01 -1.23
CA GLU A 308 42.73 15.46 -2.62
C GLU A 308 41.65 16.49 -2.98
N ALA A 309 40.41 16.28 -2.52
CA ALA A 309 39.32 17.21 -2.73
C ALA A 309 39.58 18.57 -2.06
N GLU A 310 40.06 18.57 -0.81
CA GLU A 310 40.42 19.81 -0.09
C GLU A 310 41.59 20.54 -0.75
N LYS A 311 42.58 19.81 -1.24
CA LYS A 311 43.71 20.37 -1.99
C LYS A 311 43.28 20.99 -3.33
N LEU A 312 42.35 20.34 -4.03
CA LEU A 312 41.74 20.88 -5.26
C LEU A 312 40.96 22.17 -4.96
N LEU A 313 40.14 22.15 -3.91
CA LEU A 313 39.30 23.30 -3.52
C LEU A 313 40.16 24.52 -3.14
N SER A 314 41.17 24.33 -2.31
CA SER A 314 42.12 25.38 -1.93
C SER A 314 42.88 25.93 -3.13
N GLY A 315 43.31 25.06 -4.06
CA GLY A 315 43.94 25.49 -5.31
C GLY A 315 43.04 26.38 -6.18
N TYR A 316 41.75 26.07 -6.28
CA TYR A 316 40.78 26.91 -6.99
C TYR A 316 40.48 28.22 -6.27
N ALA A 317 40.36 28.20 -4.94
CA ALA A 317 40.18 29.41 -4.13
C ALA A 317 41.33 30.40 -4.34
N ASN A 318 42.58 29.92 -4.27
CA ASN A 318 43.76 30.75 -4.47
C ASN A 318 43.79 31.35 -5.89
N LYS A 319 43.49 30.56 -6.93
CA LYS A 319 43.40 31.07 -8.31
C LYS A 319 42.29 32.11 -8.49
N TYR A 320 41.17 31.94 -7.79
CA TYR A 320 40.07 32.89 -7.84
C TYR A 320 40.46 34.23 -7.19
N GLU A 321 41.10 34.20 -6.03
CA GLU A 321 41.62 35.38 -5.35
C GLU A 321 42.69 36.10 -6.18
N GLU A 322 43.60 35.36 -6.80
CA GLU A 322 44.65 35.92 -7.67
C GLU A 322 44.03 36.61 -8.91
N ASN A 323 43.01 36.02 -9.52
CA ASN A 323 42.27 36.63 -10.63
C ASN A 323 41.48 37.88 -10.21
N LEU A 324 40.89 37.89 -9.01
CA LEU A 324 40.22 39.07 -8.44
C LEU A 324 41.22 40.22 -8.21
N ALA A 325 42.38 39.92 -7.62
CA ALA A 325 43.44 40.90 -7.42
C ALA A 325 43.98 41.47 -8.76
N HIS A 326 44.07 40.63 -9.81
CA HIS A 326 44.42 41.07 -11.16
C HIS A 326 43.32 41.93 -11.83
N ALA A 327 42.04 41.69 -11.54
CA ALA A 327 40.92 42.52 -12.02
C ALA A 327 40.87 43.89 -11.30
N ASP A 328 41.14 43.94 -10.00
CA ASP A 328 41.16 45.17 -9.21
C ASP A 328 42.36 46.06 -9.54
N SER A 329 43.51 45.46 -9.87
CA SER A 329 44.71 46.18 -10.32
C SER A 329 44.62 46.70 -11.76
N SER A 330 43.81 46.07 -12.62
CA SER A 330 43.57 46.53 -14.00
C SER A 330 42.47 47.60 -14.10
N SER A 331 41.53 47.66 -13.15
CA SER A 331 40.52 48.73 -13.07
C SER A 331 41.08 50.02 -12.44
N SER A 332 42.02 49.91 -11.50
CA SER A 332 42.71 51.04 -10.87
C SER A 332 43.81 51.68 -11.75
N SER A 333 44.32 50.97 -12.76
CA SER A 333 45.24 51.53 -13.76
C SER A 333 44.52 52.31 -14.87
N ASN A 334 43.29 51.92 -15.25
CA ASN A 334 42.47 52.63 -16.24
C ASN A 334 41.76 53.89 -15.71
N THR A 335 41.76 54.14 -14.41
CA THR A 335 41.18 55.37 -13.79
C THR A 335 42.20 56.49 -13.57
N ASN A 336 43.49 56.22 -13.83
CA ASN A 336 44.59 57.19 -13.71
C ASN A 336 45.13 57.68 -15.07
N SER A 337 44.41 57.44 -16.17
CA SER A 337 44.70 57.96 -17.52
C SER A 337 43.67 59.00 -17.95
#